data_AF-A0AAU4SN15-F1
#
_entry.id   AF-A0AAU4SN15-F1
#
_cell.length_a   1.000
_cell.length_b   1.000
_cell.length_c   1.000
_cell.angle_alpha   90.00
_cell.angle_beta   90.00
_cell.angle_gamma   90.00
#
_symmetry.space_group_name_H-M   'P 1'
#
loop_
_entity.id
_entity.type
_entity.pdbx_description
1 polymer ?
#
loop_
_entity_poly.entity_id
_entity_poly.type
_entity_poly.pdbx_seq_one_letter_code
_entity_poly.pdbx_strand_id
1 'polypeptide(L)'
;MVAVAALLCLLILAGALYDTARLLTPAENRRPPRRRLRDRRTALEAAERRLVGQRLHGRIDPATYQARMYSLADGRHAPRAGRHD
;
A
#
# COMPACT_ATOMS: atom_id res chain seq x y z
N MET A 1 -18.65 26.03 38.02
CA MET A 1 -18.93 24.59 37.76
C MET A 1 -19.58 24.39 36.38
N VAL A 2 -20.74 24.99 36.11
CA VAL A 2 -21.49 24.81 34.83
C VAL A 2 -20.67 25.21 33.59
N ALA A 3 -19.97 26.35 33.63
CA ALA A 3 -19.15 26.80 32.51
C ALA A 3 -17.98 25.84 32.20
N VAL A 4 -17.39 25.22 33.24
CA VAL A 4 -16.31 24.25 33.09
C VAL A 4 -16.85 22.95 32.49
N ALA A 5 -18.01 22.49 32.96
CA ALA A 5 -18.68 21.32 32.39
C ALA A 5 -19.07 21.54 30.92
N ALA A 6 -19.60 22.72 30.58
CA ALA A 6 -19.93 23.07 29.20
C ALA A 6 -18.69 23.10 28.31
N LEU A 7 -17.57 23.67 28.79
CA LEU A 7 -16.30 23.69 28.08
C LEU A 7 -15.77 22.28 27.82
N LEU A 8 -15.82 21.41 28.82
CA LEU A 8 -15.39 20.01 28.70
C LEU A 8 -16.26 19.25 27.69
N CYS A 9 -17.58 19.39 27.75
CA CYS A 9 -18.49 18.81 26.76
C CYS A 9 -18.17 19.28 25.34
N LEU A 10 -17.87 20.57 25.16
CA LEU A 10 -17.55 21.14 23.86
C LEU A 10 -16.20 20.64 23.32
N LEU A 11 -15.19 20.50 24.18
CA LEU A 11 -13.90 19.89 23.83
C LEU A 11 -14.04 18.41 23.41
N ILE A 12 -14.84 17.65 24.15
CA ILE A 12 -15.12 16.24 23.82
C ILE A 12 -15.84 16.15 22.47
N LEU A 13 -16.85 16.99 22.24
CA LEU A 13 -17.58 17.01 20.97
C LEU A 13 -16.67 17.39 19.80
N ALA A 14 -15.85 18.42 19.97
CA ALA A 14 -14.91 18.87 18.95
C ALA A 14 -13.86 17.80 18.63
N GLY A 15 -13.32 17.13 19.65
CA GLY A 15 -12.37 16.03 19.47
C GLY A 15 -12.99 14.82 18.77
N ALA A 16 -14.20 14.43 19.17
CA ALA A 16 -14.94 13.32 18.54
C ALA A 16 -15.27 13.62 17.08
N LEU A 17 -15.71 14.85 16.78
CA LEU A 17 -16.00 15.30 15.42
C LEU A 17 -14.72 15.38 14.57
N TYR A 18 -13.62 15.86 15.15
CA TYR A 18 -12.32 15.89 14.48
C TYR A 18 -11.81 14.48 14.18
N ASP A 19 -11.92 13.54 15.12
CA ASP A 19 -11.47 12.17 14.91
C ASP A 19 -12.35 11.43 13.89
N THR A 20 -13.67 11.59 13.93
CA THR A 20 -14.56 11.06 12.88
C THR A 20 -14.30 11.70 11.53
N ALA A 21 -14.13 13.01 11.45
CA ALA A 21 -13.73 13.69 10.21
C ALA A 21 -12.38 13.21 9.69
N ARG A 22 -11.42 12.88 10.58
CA ARG A 22 -10.10 12.32 10.25
C ARG A 22 -10.14 10.83 9.87
N LEU A 23 -11.12 10.09 10.34
CA LEU A 23 -11.36 8.71 9.92
C LEU A 23 -12.05 8.67 8.55
N LEU A 24 -12.98 9.60 8.29
CA LEU A 24 -13.69 9.73 7.02
C LEU A 24 -12.82 10.36 5.93
N THR A 25 -12.08 11.42 6.27
CA THR A 25 -11.12 12.07 5.38
C THR A 25 -9.82 11.30 5.53
N PRO A 26 -9.36 10.52 4.54
CA PRO A 26 -8.08 9.84 4.65
C PRO A 26 -6.97 10.89 4.67
N ALA A 27 -6.68 11.42 5.85
CA ALA A 27 -5.68 12.44 6.09
C ALA A 27 -4.36 11.93 5.52
N GLU A 28 -3.89 12.64 4.52
CA GLU A 28 -2.89 12.31 3.52
C GLU A 28 -1.46 12.15 4.08
N ASN A 29 -1.30 11.96 5.40
CA ASN A 29 -0.01 12.23 6.05
C ASN A 29 0.64 11.06 6.82
N ARG A 30 0.10 9.83 6.78
CA ARG A 30 0.79 8.64 7.36
C ARG A 30 0.60 7.31 6.61
N ARG A 31 0.04 7.31 5.40
CA ARG A 31 0.02 6.12 4.53
C ARG A 31 0.74 6.47 3.24
N PRO A 32 1.65 5.62 2.73
CA PRO A 32 2.22 5.85 1.40
C PRO A 32 1.03 6.01 0.44
N PRO A 33 1.05 7.03 -0.43
CA PRO A 33 -0.12 7.44 -1.20
C PRO A 33 -0.71 6.21 -1.88
N ARG A 34 -2.03 6.01 -1.77
CA ARG A 34 -2.72 4.82 -2.32
C ARG A 34 -2.38 4.55 -3.79
N ARG A 35 -2.01 5.59 -4.54
CA ARG A 35 -1.44 5.50 -5.89
C ARG A 35 -0.17 4.63 -5.93
N ARG A 36 0.81 4.84 -5.04
CA ARG A 36 2.02 3.98 -4.92
C ARG A 36 1.71 2.53 -4.58
N LEU A 37 0.69 2.26 -3.76
CA LEU A 37 0.27 0.89 -3.46
C LEU A 37 -0.38 0.23 -4.69
N ARG A 38 -1.21 0.97 -5.41
CA ARG A 38 -1.82 0.51 -6.66
C ARG A 38 -0.78 0.29 -7.75
N ASP A 39 0.16 1.22 -7.92
CA ASP A 39 1.28 1.13 -8.87
C ASP A 39 2.23 -0.02 -8.50
N ARG A 40 2.46 -0.27 -7.21
CA ARG A 40 3.23 -1.43 -6.74
C ARG A 40 2.50 -2.73 -7.06
N ARG A 41 1.18 -2.77 -6.88
CA ARG A 41 0.37 -3.95 -7.19
C ARG A 41 0.37 -4.24 -8.69
N THR A 42 0.18 -3.22 -9.55
CA THR A 42 0.24 -3.41 -11.00
C THR A 42 1.64 -3.82 -11.46
N ALA A 43 2.71 -3.29 -10.85
CA ALA A 43 4.08 -3.71 -11.13
C ALA A 43 4.36 -5.18 -10.73
N LEU A 44 3.81 -5.62 -9.59
CA LEU A 44 3.89 -7.02 -9.15
C LEU A 44 3.11 -7.95 -10.11
N GLU A 45 1.87 -7.58 -10.47
CA GLU A 45 1.05 -8.34 -11.42
C GLU A 45 1.74 -8.44 -12.80
N ALA A 46 2.39 -7.37 -13.27
CA ALA A 46 3.17 -7.40 -14.51
C ALA A 46 4.40 -8.30 -14.42
N ALA A 47 5.12 -8.29 -13.29
CA ALA A 47 6.28 -9.15 -13.06
C ALA A 47 5.90 -10.63 -12.99
N GLU A 48 4.78 -10.95 -12.34
CA GLU A 48 4.23 -12.30 -12.29
C GLU A 48 3.86 -12.81 -13.68
N ARG A 49 3.08 -12.02 -14.45
CA ARG A 49 2.72 -12.37 -15.83
C ARG A 49 3.93 -12.60 -16.71
N ARG A 50 5.01 -11.80 -16.54
CA ARG A 50 6.27 -11.98 -17.27
C ARG A 50 6.96 -13.30 -16.91
N LEU A 51 7.01 -13.68 -15.64
CA LEU A 51 7.60 -14.94 -15.20
C LEU A 51 6.81 -16.14 -15.73
N VAL A 52 5.49 -16.08 -15.65
CA VAL A 52 4.60 -17.10 -16.22
C VAL A 52 4.80 -17.20 -17.73
N GLY A 53 4.86 -16.07 -18.44
CA GLY A 53 5.17 -16.03 -19.86
C GLY A 53 6.51 -16.68 -20.19
N GLN A 54 7.57 -16.37 -19.46
CA GLN A 54 8.88 -17.00 -19.65
C GLN A 54 8.85 -18.51 -19.42
N ARG A 55 8.09 -18.97 -18.43
CA ARG A 55 7.93 -20.40 -18.12
C ARG A 55 7.20 -21.13 -19.24
N LEU A 56 6.09 -20.56 -19.73
CA LEU A 56 5.29 -21.13 -20.82
C LEU A 56 6.08 -21.23 -22.13
N HIS A 57 6.96 -20.26 -22.41
CA HIS A 57 7.82 -20.29 -23.60
C HIS A 57 9.11 -21.10 -23.40
N GLY A 58 9.24 -21.84 -22.29
CA GLY A 58 10.43 -22.65 -22.00
C GLY A 58 11.73 -21.85 -21.79
N ARG A 59 11.63 -20.52 -21.61
CA ARG A 59 12.80 -19.65 -21.43
C ARG A 59 13.41 -19.74 -20.03
N ILE A 60 12.67 -20.28 -19.06
CA ILE A 60 13.14 -20.53 -17.70
C ILE A 60 12.72 -21.92 -17.21
N ASP A 61 13.63 -22.56 -16.50
CA ASP A 61 13.39 -23.84 -15.84
C ASP A 61 12.44 -23.68 -14.63
N PRO A 62 11.89 -24.79 -14.08
CA PRO A 62 10.92 -24.71 -13.00
C PRO A 62 11.55 -24.20 -11.69
N ALA A 63 12.83 -24.53 -11.45
CA ALA A 63 13.56 -24.14 -10.24
C ALA A 63 13.79 -22.62 -10.19
N THR A 64 14.20 -22.02 -11.31
CA THR A 64 14.37 -20.58 -11.51
C THR A 64 13.04 -19.86 -11.42
N TYR A 65 11.98 -20.43 -11.98
CA TYR A 65 10.63 -19.89 -11.82
C TYR A 65 10.22 -19.84 -10.34
N GLN A 66 10.40 -20.94 -9.61
CA GLN A 66 10.03 -21.02 -8.18
C GLN A 66 10.86 -20.06 -7.32
N ALA A 67 12.18 -20.00 -7.53
CA ALA A 67 13.06 -19.08 -6.81
C ALA A 67 12.68 -17.61 -7.05
N ARG A 68 12.36 -17.24 -8.30
CA ARG A 68 11.92 -15.88 -8.65
C ARG A 68 10.54 -15.56 -8.10
N MET A 69 9.60 -16.49 -8.17
CA MET A 69 8.26 -16.29 -7.59
C MET A 69 8.33 -16.12 -6.06
N TYR A 70 9.17 -16.90 -5.38
CA TYR A 70 9.41 -16.75 -3.96
C TYR A 70 10.01 -15.37 -3.63
N SER A 71 11.00 -14.90 -4.42
CA SER A 71 11.58 -13.56 -4.24
C SER A 71 10.60 -12.41 -4.48
N LEU A 72 9.59 -12.63 -5.34
CA LEU A 72 8.52 -11.68 -5.64
C LEU A 72 7.52 -11.61 -4.48
N ALA A 73 7.11 -12.76 -3.95
CA ALA A 73 6.22 -12.87 -2.79
C ALA A 73 6.85 -12.27 -1.52
N ASP A 74 8.16 -12.48 -1.36
CA ASP A 74 8.94 -11.95 -0.23
C ASP A 74 9.22 -10.44 -0.37
N GLY A 75 8.80 -9.81 -1.47
CA GLY A 75 8.97 -8.38 -1.70
C GLY A 75 10.42 -7.91 -1.91
N ARG A 76 11.41 -8.82 -1.88
CA ARG A 76 12.83 -8.56 -2.13
C ARG A 76 13.10 -8.08 -3.56
N HIS A 77 12.21 -8.40 -4.50
CA HIS A 77 12.24 -7.94 -5.88
C HIS A 77 11.00 -7.13 -6.25
N ALA A 78 10.48 -6.31 -5.32
CA ALA A 78 9.59 -5.24 -5.74
C ALA A 78 10.34 -4.38 -6.77
N PRO A 79 9.82 -4.19 -8.01
CA PRO A 79 10.40 -3.27 -8.96
C PRO A 79 10.47 -1.92 -8.25
N ARG A 80 11.67 -1.40 -8.00
CA ARG A 80 11.83 -0.03 -7.55
C ARG A 80 11.22 0.82 -8.67
N ALA A 81 10.01 1.33 -8.42
CA ALA A 81 9.38 2.34 -9.26
C ALA A 81 10.28 3.58 -9.20
N GLY A 82 11.26 3.66 -10.10
CA GLY A 82 12.29 4.70 -10.04
C GLY A 82 13.54 4.37 -10.82
N ARG A 83 13.42 4.06 -12.11
CA ARG A 83 14.41 4.43 -13.12
C ARG A 83 13.74 4.49 -14.49
N HIS A 84 13.28 5.69 -14.84
CA HIS A 84 13.22 6.13 -16.22
C HIS A 84 14.66 6.55 -16.55
N ASP A 85 15.32 5.81 -17.42
CA ASP A 85 16.41 6.34 -18.24
C ASP A 85 15.80 6.63 -19.62
#